data_AF-A0A944VBR4-F1
#
_entry.id   AF-A0A944VBR4-F1
#
_cell.length_a   1.000
_cell.length_b   1.000
_cell.length_c   1.000
_cell.angle_alpha   90.00
_cell.angle_beta   90.00
_cell.angle_gamma   90.00
#
_symmetry.space_group_name_H-M   'P 1'
#
loop_
_entity.id
_entity.type
_entity.pdbx_description
1 polymer ?
#
loop_
_entity_poly.entity_id
_entity_poly.type
_entity_poly.pdbx_seq_one_letter_code
_entity_poly.pdbx_strand_id
1 'polypeptide(L)' 'VQLSRRYYNGTVRDWNILVESFPSNLIATSFGFGIAEFFEIELATERAVPEVSF' A
#
# COMPACT_ATOMS: atom_id res chain seq x y z
N VAL A 1 -7.13 13.26 -5.96
CA VAL A 1 -6.68 12.51 -4.76
C VAL A 1 -6.70 10.99 -4.98
N GLN A 2 -7.78 10.40 -5.52
CA GLN A 2 -7.86 8.94 -5.71
C GLN A 2 -6.80 8.36 -6.67
N LEU A 3 -6.48 9.03 -7.78
CA LEU A 3 -5.45 8.57 -8.72
C LEU A 3 -4.04 8.54 -8.08
N SER A 4 -3.70 9.59 -7.32
CA SER A 4 -2.43 9.70 -6.59
C SER A 4 -2.27 8.58 -5.55
N ARG A 5 -3.34 8.25 -4.81
CA ARG A 5 -3.35 7.10 -3.89
C ARG A 5 -3.09 5.79 -4.61
N ARG A 6 -3.83 5.52 -5.70
CA ARG A 6 -3.68 4.27 -6.46
C ARG A 6 -2.24 4.14 -6.98
N TYR A 7 -1.66 5.23 -7.46
CA TYR A 7 -0.27 5.25 -7.92
C TYR A 7 0.69 4.93 -6.78
N TYR A 8 0.60 5.62 -5.64
CA TYR A 8 1.43 5.36 -4.46
C TYR A 8 1.33 3.90 -4.01
N ASN A 9 0.11 3.39 -3.82
CA ASN A 9 -0.10 1.99 -3.43
C ASN A 9 0.41 1.01 -4.49
N GLY A 10 0.32 1.36 -5.78
CA GLY A 10 0.93 0.59 -6.85
C GLY A 10 2.45 0.46 -6.67
N THR A 11 3.13 1.58 -6.43
CA THR A 11 4.58 1.61 -6.23
C THR A 11 5.02 0.92 -4.94
N VAL A 12 4.28 1.07 -3.85
CA VAL A 12 4.54 0.39 -2.57
C VAL A 12 4.43 -1.12 -2.73
N ARG A 13 3.40 -1.60 -3.45
CA ARG A 13 3.25 -3.03 -3.74
C ARG A 13 4.45 -3.57 -4.51
N ASP A 14 4.85 -2.89 -5.59
CA ASP A 14 5.98 -3.36 -6.41
C ASP A 14 7.30 -3.31 -5.63
N TRP A 15 7.50 -2.29 -4.78
CA TRP A 15 8.63 -2.19 -3.85
C TRP A 15 8.66 -3.37 -2.86
N ASN A 16 7.55 -3.66 -2.19
CA ASN A 16 7.46 -4.74 -1.21
C ASN A 16 7.73 -6.10 -1.85
N ILE A 17 7.17 -6.35 -3.03
CA ILE A 17 7.44 -7.56 -3.81
C ILE A 17 8.96 -7.69 -4.05
N LEU A 18 9.63 -6.62 -4.44
CA LEU A 18 11.07 -6.64 -4.69
C LEU A 18 11.89 -6.89 -3.42
N VAL A 19 11.52 -6.25 -2.29
CA VAL A 19 12.16 -6.47 -0.99
C VAL A 19 12.05 -7.92 -0.52
N GLU A 20 10.94 -8.60 -0.81
CA GLU A 20 10.71 -9.99 -0.38
C GLU A 20 11.17 -11.05 -1.41
N SER A 21 11.29 -10.69 -2.68
CA SER A 21 11.63 -11.63 -3.75
C SER A 21 13.11 -12.00 -3.77
N PHE A 22 13.41 -13.27 -4.06
CA PHE A 22 14.77 -13.69 -4.38
C PHE A 22 15.15 -13.27 -5.82
N PRO A 23 16.37 -12.75 -6.08
CA PRO A 23 17.48 -12.58 -5.13
C PRO A 23 17.53 -11.19 -4.45
N SER A 24 16.61 -10.29 -4.76
CA SER A 24 16.63 -8.90 -4.28
C SER A 24 16.52 -8.77 -2.75
N ASN A 25 15.87 -9.73 -2.07
CA ASN A 25 15.79 -9.79 -0.61
C ASN A 25 17.15 -9.89 0.10
N LEU A 26 18.17 -10.46 -0.56
CA LEU A 26 19.55 -10.49 -0.04
C LEU A 26 20.17 -9.09 -0.01
N ILE A 27 19.96 -8.32 -1.08
CA ILE A 27 20.37 -6.92 -1.16
C ILE A 27 19.55 -6.09 -0.18
N ALA A 28 18.24 -6.34 -0.10
CA ALA A 28 17.36 -5.66 0.84
C ALA A 28 17.84 -5.82 2.29
N THR A 29 18.17 -7.04 2.69
CA THR A 29 18.71 -7.33 4.03
C THR A 29 20.09 -6.68 4.24
N SER A 30 20.98 -6.75 3.24
CA SER A 30 22.35 -6.24 3.35
C SER A 30 22.41 -4.71 3.46
N PHE A 31 21.49 -4.01 2.81
CA PHE A 31 21.43 -2.54 2.77
C PHE A 31 20.30 -1.93 3.62
N GLY A 32 19.53 -2.77 4.33
CA GLY A 32 18.46 -2.32 5.22
C GLY A 32 17.19 -1.81 4.52
N PHE A 33 16.89 -2.26 3.30
CA PHE A 33 15.64 -1.94 2.63
C PHE A 33 14.48 -2.77 3.22
N GLY A 34 13.48 -2.09 3.78
CA GLY A 34 12.31 -2.68 4.40
C GLY A 34 11.02 -2.48 3.60
N ILE A 35 9.96 -3.14 4.05
CA ILE A 35 8.61 -3.02 3.50
C ILE A 35 8.05 -1.62 3.78
N ALA A 36 7.37 -1.05 2.79
CA ALA A 36 6.65 0.20 2.89
C ALA A 36 5.15 -0.03 3.15
N GLU A 37 4.53 0.87 3.91
CA GLU A 37 3.09 0.81 4.23
C GLU A 37 2.24 1.40 3.10
N PHE A 38 1.04 0.84 2.90
CA PHE A 38 0.08 1.40 1.95
C PHE A 38 -0.53 2.69 2.49
N PHE A 39 -0.85 3.61 1.59
CA PHE A 39 -1.58 4.83 1.95
C PHE A 39 -3.08 4.55 1.99
N GLU A 40 -3.59 4.40 3.21
CA GLU A 40 -5.00 4.31 3.52
C GLU A 40 -5.51 5.66 4.04
N ILE A 41 -6.71 6.09 3.63
CA ILE A 41 -7.43 7.11 4.39
C ILE A 41 -8.18 6.29 5.42
N GLU A 42 -7.87 6.51 6.70
CA GLU A 42 -8.73 6.08 7.81
C GLU A 42 -10.06 6.81 7.68
N LEU A 43 -10.93 6.22 6.89
CA LEU A 43 -12.21 6.78 6.48
C LEU A 43 -13.23 6.46 7.59
N ALA A 44 -12.95 6.88 8.81
CA ALA A 44 -13.91 6.80 9.92
C ALA A 44 -15.16 7.67 9.66
N THR A 45 -15.12 8.57 8.67
CA THR A 45 -16.14 9.61 8.48
C THR A 45 -16.92 9.54 7.17
N GLU A 46 -16.59 8.66 6.21
CA GLU A 46 -17.25 8.66 4.88
C GLU A 46 -17.91 7.32 4.49
N ARG A 47 -18.00 6.34 5.40
CA ARG A 47 -18.90 5.17 5.24
C ARG A 47 -20.25 5.42 5.94
N ALA A 48 -20.89 6.56 5.68
CA ALA A 48 -22.34 6.63 5.80
C ALA A 48 -22.91 5.87 4.60
N VAL A 49 -22.95 4.54 4.73
CA VAL A 49 -23.73 3.68 3.83
C VAL A 49 -25.17 4.22 3.90
N PRO A 50 -25.78 4.72 2.82
CA PRO A 50 -27.17 5.12 2.89
C PRO A 50 -27.99 3.87 3.18
N GLU A 51 -28.65 3.82 4.33
CA GLU A 51 -29.63 2.77 4.63
C GLU A 51 -30.77 2.91 3.62
N VAL A 52 -30.84 1.99 2.67
CA VAL A 52 -31.98 1.90 1.75
C VAL A 52 -33.13 1.24 2.50
N SER A 53 -34.04 2.04 3.04
CA SER A 53 -35.35 1.57 3.49
C SER A 53 -36.28 1.45 2.29
N PHE A 54 -36.76 0.24 2.00
CA PHE A 54 -37.93 -0.01 1.17
C PHE A 54 -39.18 -0.14 2.04
#